data_AF-A0A3L7P4Z8-F1
#
_entry.id   AF-A0A3L7P4Z8-F1
#
_cell.length_a   1.000
_cell.length_b   1.000
_cell.length_c   1.000
_cell.angle_alpha   90.00
_cell.angle_beta   90.00
_cell.angle_gamma   90.00
#
_symmetry.space_group_name_H-M   'P 1'
#
loop_
_entity.id
_entity.type
_entity.pdbx_description
1 polymer ?
#
loop_
_entity_poly.entity_id
_entity_poly.type
_entity_poly.pdbx_seq_one_letter_code
_entity_poly.pdbx_strand_id
1 'polypeptide(L)'
;ELCPFSWIETMSQMGQIHPFFESAGFQKIGVISVESESRETHSRIFGGRRRGTQNLITEETFLKSRYAAPVYYIFDNRAAQPTRDQIAIRHEETPPDDQAG
;
A
#
# COMPACT_ATOMS: atom_id res chain seq x y z
N GLU A 1 -28.35 2.34 -7.54
CA GLU A 1 -27.64 1.07 -7.31
C GLU A 1 -26.76 0.77 -8.51
N LEU A 2 -25.45 0.61 -8.28
CA LEU A 2 -24.49 0.27 -9.34
C LEU A 2 -24.25 -1.25 -9.45
N CYS A 3 -24.69 -2.03 -8.47
CA CYS A 3 -24.53 -3.49 -8.41
C CYS A 3 -25.88 -4.16 -8.09
N PRO A 4 -26.32 -5.18 -8.85
CA PRO A 4 -27.59 -5.87 -8.59
C PRO A 4 -27.57 -6.74 -7.32
N PHE A 5 -26.42 -6.83 -6.64
CA PHE A 5 -26.25 -7.62 -5.43
C PHE A 5 -25.95 -6.69 -4.25
N SER A 6 -26.95 -6.46 -3.40
CA SER A 6 -26.86 -5.59 -2.22
C SER A 6 -25.73 -5.96 -1.25
N TRP A 7 -25.41 -7.26 -1.13
CA TRP A 7 -24.31 -7.72 -0.29
C TRP A 7 -22.93 -7.30 -0.82
N ILE A 8 -22.75 -7.22 -2.15
CA ILE A 8 -21.49 -6.76 -2.77
C ILE A 8 -21.30 -5.26 -2.49
N GLU A 9 -22.38 -4.48 -2.60
CA GLU A 9 -22.36 -3.04 -2.29
C GLU A 9 -22.04 -2.80 -0.82
N THR A 10 -22.67 -3.56 0.08
CA THR A 10 -22.43 -3.47 1.53
C THR A 10 -20.99 -3.82 1.89
N MET A 11 -20.43 -4.92 1.35
CA MET A 11 -19.04 -5.31 1.59
C MET A 11 -18.04 -4.27 1.05
N SER A 12 -18.35 -3.69 -0.11
CA SER A 12 -17.53 -2.63 -0.71
C SER A 12 -17.54 -1.37 0.16
N GLN A 13 -18.69 -0.98 0.71
CA GLN A 13 -18.82 0.16 1.63
C GLN A 13 -18.11 -0.12 2.97
N MET A 14 -18.28 -1.32 3.55
CA MET A 14 -17.58 -1.69 4.78
C MET A 14 -16.06 -1.68 4.64
N GLY A 15 -15.54 -2.10 3.47
CA GLY A 15 -14.12 -2.00 3.16
C GLY A 15 -13.59 -0.56 3.09
N GLN A 16 -14.46 0.43 2.86
CA GLN A 16 -14.10 1.85 2.95
C GLN A 16 -14.20 2.42 4.37
N ILE A 17 -15.07 1.85 5.21
CA ILE A 17 -15.32 2.33 6.57
C ILE A 17 -14.31 1.74 7.56
N HIS A 18 -13.92 0.48 7.39
CA HIS A 18 -13.07 -0.20 8.36
C HIS A 18 -11.60 0.26 8.23
N PRO A 19 -11.01 0.88 9.26
CA PRO A 19 -9.65 1.42 9.21
C PRO A 19 -8.60 0.31 9.43
N PHE A 20 -8.70 -0.77 8.66
CA PHE A 20 -7.84 -1.95 8.82
C PHE A 20 -6.36 -1.59 8.58
N PHE A 21 -6.08 -0.84 7.52
CA PHE A 21 -4.72 -0.43 7.18
C PHE A 21 -4.14 0.51 8.23
N GLU A 22 -4.92 1.46 8.72
CA GLU A 22 -4.54 2.36 9.80
C GLU A 22 -4.24 1.61 11.10
N SER A 23 -5.07 0.61 11.43
CA SER A 23 -4.86 -0.27 12.59
C SER A 23 -3.57 -1.10 12.46
N ALA A 24 -3.19 -1.45 11.23
CA ALA A 24 -1.94 -2.14 10.92
C ALA A 24 -0.71 -1.20 10.84
N GLY A 25 -0.88 0.09 11.15
CA GLY A 25 0.21 1.07 11.15
C GLY A 25 0.50 1.73 9.80
N PHE A 26 -0.35 1.52 8.79
CA PHE A 26 -0.26 2.28 7.54
C PHE A 26 -0.86 3.67 7.72
N GLN A 27 -0.26 4.66 7.08
CA GLN A 27 -0.79 6.02 7.02
C GLN A 27 -1.52 6.26 5.69
N LYS A 28 -2.78 6.69 5.75
CA LYS A 28 -3.54 7.15 4.58
C LYS A 28 -2.99 8.48 4.09
N ILE A 29 -2.59 8.53 2.82
CA ILE A 29 -1.95 9.72 2.21
C ILE A 29 -2.95 10.56 1.41
N GLY A 30 -3.98 9.93 0.88
CA GLY A 30 -5.02 10.62 0.12
C GLY A 30 -5.72 9.71 -0.89
N VAL A 31 -6.69 10.31 -1.58
CA VAL A 31 -7.41 9.70 -2.69
C VAL A 31 -7.04 10.47 -3.95
N ILE A 32 -6.64 9.77 -5.01
CA ILE A 32 -6.43 10.41 -6.31
C ILE A 32 -7.73 10.33 -7.09
N SER A 33 -8.32 11.47 -7.42
CA SER A 33 -9.36 11.56 -8.45
C SER A 33 -8.70 11.80 -9.79
N VAL A 34 -9.09 11.01 -10.80
CA VAL A 34 -8.61 11.23 -12.16
C VAL A 34 -9.58 12.19 -12.85
N GLU A 35 -9.20 13.48 -12.94
CA GLU A 35 -10.03 14.51 -13.60
C GLU A 35 -9.92 14.47 -15.13
N SER A 36 -8.87 13.85 -15.65
CA SER A 36 -8.53 13.78 -17.08
C SER A 36 -8.79 12.38 -17.62
N GLU A 37 -9.61 12.29 -18.67
CA GLU A 37 -9.89 11.04 -19.38
C GLU A 37 -8.77 10.61 -20.34
N SER A 38 -7.53 11.08 -20.15
CA SER A 38 -6.42 10.72 -21.04
C SER A 38 -5.76 9.40 -20.60
N ARG A 39 -5.49 8.51 -21.56
CA ARG A 39 -4.84 7.22 -21.30
C ARG A 39 -3.43 7.39 -20.71
N GLU A 40 -2.74 8.48 -21.03
CA GLU A 40 -1.43 8.84 -20.48
C GLU A 40 -1.53 9.22 -19.00
N THR A 41 -2.58 9.93 -18.61
CA THR A 41 -2.86 10.31 -17.22
C THR A 41 -3.14 9.08 -16.38
N HIS A 42 -4.02 8.20 -16.86
CA HIS A 42 -4.29 6.92 -16.21
C HIS A 42 -3.02 6.03 -16.15
N SER A 43 -2.15 6.10 -17.15
CA SER A 43 -0.89 5.38 -17.13
C SER A 43 0.07 5.87 -16.03
N ARG A 44 -0.08 7.09 -15.50
CA ARG A 44 0.77 7.58 -14.39
C ARG A 44 0.38 6.95 -13.06
N ILE A 45 -0.91 6.62 -12.94
CA ILE A 45 -1.53 6.13 -11.71
C ILE A 45 -1.50 4.59 -11.67
N PHE A 46 -1.87 3.96 -12.79
CA PHE A 46 -2.04 2.50 -12.90
C PHE A 46 -0.93 1.82 -13.71
N GLY A 47 -0.07 2.57 -14.39
CA GLY A 47 1.03 2.02 -15.18
C GLY A 47 2.27 1.74 -14.34
N GLY A 48 3.02 0.71 -14.73
CA GLY A 48 4.35 0.43 -14.19
C GLY A 48 5.44 1.25 -14.88
N ARG A 49 6.52 1.55 -14.15
CA ARG A 49 7.76 2.05 -14.75
C ARG A 49 8.67 0.88 -15.08
N ARG A 50 9.13 0.77 -16.33
CA ARG A 50 10.16 -0.21 -16.73
C ARG A 50 11.36 0.56 -17.23
N ARG A 51 12.53 0.39 -16.58
CA ARG A 51 13.78 1.10 -16.93
C ARG A 51 13.63 2.64 -17.02
N GLY A 52 12.87 3.22 -16.11
CA GLY A 52 12.68 4.68 -16.04
C GLY A 52 11.67 5.27 -17.03
N THR A 53 11.21 4.50 -18.02
CA THR A 53 10.11 4.93 -18.90
C THR A 53 8.77 4.41 -18.38
N GLN A 54 7.76 5.25 -18.52
CA GLN A 54 6.41 4.94 -18.10
C GLN A 54 5.71 4.15 -19.19
N ASN A 55 5.25 2.93 -18.89
CA ASN A 55 4.51 2.14 -19.86
C ASN A 55 3.07 2.66 -19.95
N LEU A 56 2.59 2.79 -21.19
CA LEU A 56 1.19 3.07 -21.45
C LEU A 56 0.35 1.85 -21.04
N ILE A 57 -0.71 2.07 -20.26
CA ILE A 57 -1.63 0.99 -19.89
C ILE A 57 -2.42 0.50 -21.10
N THR A 58 -2.96 -0.72 -21.06
CA THR A 58 -3.84 -1.22 -22.12
C THR A 58 -5.14 -0.42 -22.20
N GLU A 59 -5.83 -0.48 -23.34
CA GLU A 59 -7.13 0.16 -23.50
C GLU A 59 -8.17 -0.36 -22.52
N GLU A 60 -8.20 -1.67 -22.28
CA GLU A 60 -9.07 -2.28 -21.27
C GLU A 60 -8.81 -1.71 -19.86
N THR A 61 -7.54 -1.57 -19.48
CA THR A 61 -7.17 -1.00 -18.17
C THR A 61 -7.58 0.47 -18.08
N PHE A 62 -7.42 1.22 -19.17
CA PHE A 62 -7.89 2.61 -19.26
C PHE A 62 -9.40 2.69 -19.05
N LEU A 63 -10.20 1.90 -19.79
CA LEU A 63 -11.66 1.92 -19.68
C LEU A 63 -12.15 1.60 -18.26
N LYS A 64 -11.51 0.64 -17.58
CA LYS A 64 -11.83 0.27 -16.19
C LYS A 64 -11.43 1.36 -15.20
N SER A 65 -10.27 1.97 -15.40
CA SER A 65 -9.74 2.95 -14.45
C SER A 65 -10.43 4.32 -14.50
N ARG A 66 -11.20 4.64 -15.55
CA ARG A 66 -12.00 5.87 -15.64
C ARG A 66 -12.95 6.09 -14.46
N TYR A 67 -13.41 5.01 -13.84
CA TYR A 67 -14.34 5.06 -12.71
C TYR A 67 -13.67 4.69 -11.38
N ALA A 68 -12.35 4.58 -11.35
CA ALA A 68 -11.61 4.20 -10.16
C ALA A 68 -11.21 5.44 -9.33
N ALA A 69 -11.36 5.34 -8.01
CA ALA A 69 -10.88 6.33 -7.04
C ALA A 69 -9.93 5.65 -6.04
N PRO A 70 -8.67 5.36 -6.43
CA PRO A 70 -7.74 4.64 -5.57
C PRO A 70 -7.35 5.45 -4.34
N VAL A 71 -7.31 4.77 -3.19
CA VAL A 71 -6.85 5.32 -1.91
C VAL A 71 -5.44 4.79 -1.64
N TYR A 72 -4.49 5.69 -1.37
CA TYR A 72 -3.10 5.32 -1.14
C TYR A 72 -2.76 5.30 0.35
N TYR A 73 -2.05 4.23 0.75
CA TYR A 73 -1.53 4.01 2.09
C TYR A 73 -0.01 3.82 2.03
N ILE A 74 0.71 4.38 3.00
CA ILE A 74 2.16 4.19 3.17
C ILE A 74 2.41 3.49 4.50
N PHE A 75 3.25 2.46 4.47
CA PHE A 75 3.83 1.88 5.67
C PHE A 75 5.28 2.37 5.82
N ASP A 76 5.56 3.13 6.88
CA ASP A 76 6.90 3.66 7.11
C ASP A 76 7.76 2.69 7.92
N ASN A 77 8.55 1.88 7.21
CA ASN A 77 9.48 0.92 7.81
C ASN A 77 10.68 1.57 8.55
N ARG A 78 10.86 2.90 8.48
CA ARG A 78 12.01 3.58 9.10
C ARG A 78 11.84 3.74 10.61
N ALA A 79 10.60 3.83 11.09
CA ALA A 79 10.29 3.97 12.52
C ALA A 79 10.61 2.70 13.33
N ALA A 80 10.69 1.54 12.67
CA ALA A 80 10.98 0.26 13.30
C ALA A 80 12.48 -0.06 13.40
N GLN A 81 13.37 0.82 12.92
CA GLN A 81 14.80 0.61 13.09
C GLN A 81 15.16 0.91 14.55
N PRO A 82 15.55 -0.09 15.37
CA PRO A 82 16.07 0.19 16.69
C PRO A 82 17.28 1.11 16.53
N THR A 83 17.28 2.22 17.26
CA THR A 83 18.47 3.05 17.42
C THR A 83 19.65 2.15 17.79
N ARG A 84 20.82 2.39 17.19
CA ARG A 84 22.04 1.58 17.38
C ARG A 84 22.34 1.24 18.85
N ASP A 85 21.95 2.13 19.77
CA ASP A 85 22.11 1.95 21.21
C ASP A 85 21.32 0.76 21.79
N GLN A 86 20.19 0.34 21.17
CA GLN A 86 19.41 -0.82 21.61
C GLN A 86 19.94 -2.15 21.08
N ILE A 87 20.74 -2.14 20.01
CA ILE A 87 21.35 -3.35 19.43
C ILE A 87 22.53 -3.81 20.30
N ALA A 88 23.27 -2.86 20.90
CA ALA A 88 24.38 -3.16 21.79
C ALA A 88 23.95 -3.93 23.06
N ILE A 89 22.78 -3.60 23.62
CA ILE A 89 22.27 -4.20 24.86
C ILE A 89 21.89 -5.69 24.67
N ARG A 90 21.48 -6.10 23.46
CA ARG A 90 21.05 -7.50 23.21
C ARG A 90 22.18 -8.48 22.94
N HIS A 91 23.40 -8.00 22.67
CA HIS A 91 24.54 -8.86 22.36
C HIS A 91 25.36 -9.28 23.61
N GLU A 92 25.09 -8.72 24.78
CA GLU A 92 25.82 -9.05 26.02
C GLU A 92 25.24 -10.24 26.80
N GLU A 93 24.04 -10.74 26.47
CA GLU A 93 23.36 -11.80 27.24
C GLU A 93 23.64 -13.24 26.77
N THR A 94 24.65 -13.48 25.92
CA THR A 94 25.05 -14.87 25.61
C THR A 94 26.21 -15.27 26.52
N PRO A 95 26.02 -16.17 27.51
CA PRO A 95 27.13 -16.67 28.31
C PRO A 95 28.04 -17.51 27.40
N PRO A 96 29.36 -17.54 27.66
CA PRO A 96 30.27 -18.37 26.87
C PRO A 96 29.97 -19.86 27.11
N ASP A 97 29.77 -20.61 26.01
CA ASP A 97 29.64 -22.07 25.95
C ASP A 97 30.98 -22.76 26.27
N ASP A 98 31.52 -22.56 27.47
CA ASP A 98 32.75 -23.22 27.94
C ASP A 98 32.56 -23.81 29.34
N GLN A 99 31.54 -24.66 29.51
CA GLN A 99 31.52 -25.70 30.56
C GLN A 99 30.76 -26.95 30.06
N ALA A 100 31.43 -27.74 29.20
CA ALA A 100 31.12 -29.15 29.04
C ALA A 100 32.40 -29.94 29.38
N GLY A 101 32.54 -30.26 30.67
CA GLY A 101 33.44 -31.31 31.15
C GLY A 101 32.78 -32.68 31.06
#